data_AF-A0A1S1HU37-F1
#
_entry.id   AF-A0A1S1HU37-F1
#
_cell.length_a   1.000
_cell.length_b   1.000
_cell.length_c   1.000
_cell.angle_alpha   90.00
_cell.angle_beta   90.00
_cell.angle_gamma   90.00
#
_symmetry.space_group_name_H-M   'P 1'
#
loop_
_entity.id
_entity.type
_entity.pdbx_description
1 polymer ?
#
loop_
_entity_poly.entity_id
_entity_poly.type
_entity_poly.pdbx_seq_one_letter_code
_entity_poly.pdbx_strand_id
1 'polypeptide(L)' 'MVDKCLPEKAKTSLVKHKVQKEAKKYVNEKLGLEGQLDQHVEALADKVIDTAGVSNVLKAKDIYDKLSKLKKDNGSS' A
#
# COMPACT_ATOMS: atom_id res chain seq x y z
N MET A 1 -10.54 -9.70 -24.46
CA MET A 1 -10.82 -8.75 -23.36
C MET A 1 -9.47 -8.20 -22.91
N VAL A 2 -9.37 -6.91 -22.62
CA VAL A 2 -8.10 -6.18 -22.47
C VAL A 2 -7.32 -6.68 -21.25
N ASP A 3 -6.41 -7.63 -21.46
CA ASP A 3 -5.24 -7.85 -20.59
C ASP A 3 -4.31 -6.65 -20.76
N LYS A 4 -4.74 -5.48 -20.25
CA LYS A 4 -3.83 -4.36 -20.02
C LYS A 4 -2.98 -4.76 -18.83
N CYS A 5 -2.02 -5.63 -19.09
CA CYS A 5 -0.86 -5.79 -18.25
C CYS A 5 -0.18 -4.42 -18.22
N LEU A 6 -0.58 -3.57 -17.28
CA LEU A 6 0.08 -2.31 -17.01
C LEU A 6 1.58 -2.62 -16.95
N PRO A 7 2.43 -1.87 -17.69
CA PRO A 7 3.86 -2.11 -17.68
C PRO A 7 4.35 -2.14 -16.23
N GLU A 8 5.28 -3.03 -15.89
CA GLU A 8 5.71 -3.24 -14.49
C GLU A 8 6.13 -1.94 -13.79
N LYS A 9 6.65 -0.98 -14.55
CA LYS A 9 6.93 0.39 -14.08
C LYS A 9 5.66 1.13 -13.60
N ALA A 10 4.55 1.03 -14.31
CA ALA A 10 3.27 1.63 -13.91
C ALA A 10 2.68 0.95 -12.67
N LYS A 11 2.80 -0.38 -12.56
CA LYS A 11 2.38 -1.12 -11.35
C LYS A 11 3.20 -0.69 -10.13
N THR A 12 4.51 -0.54 -10.30
CA THR A 12 5.43 -0.08 -9.26
C THR A 12 5.11 1.33 -8.80
N SER A 13 4.90 2.26 -9.75
CA SER A 13 4.54 3.64 -9.42
C SER A 13 3.21 3.73 -8.68
N LEU A 14 2.23 2.91 -9.07
CA LEU A 14 0.93 2.86 -8.41
C LEU A 14 1.05 2.32 -6.97
N VAL A 15 1.84 1.26 -6.77
CA VAL A 15 2.08 0.68 -5.44
C VAL A 15 2.81 1.67 -4.54
N LYS A 16 3.88 2.31 -5.03
CA LYS A 16 4.62 3.35 -4.30
C LYS A 16 3.69 4.47 -3.84
N HIS A 17 2.93 5.05 -4.78
CA HIS A 17 1.99 6.12 -4.45
C HIS A 17 0.98 5.67 -3.38
N LYS A 18 0.41 4.47 -3.53
CA LYS A 18 -0.63 3.99 -2.60
C LYS A 18 -0.08 3.74 -1.19
N VAL A 19 1.09 3.11 -1.07
CA VAL A 19 1.75 2.89 0.23
C VAL A 19 2.12 4.21 0.88
N GLN A 20 2.69 5.15 0.12
CA GLN A 20 3.02 6.48 0.63
C GLN A 20 1.79 7.21 1.15
N LYS A 21 0.70 7.23 0.38
CA LYS A 21 -0.54 7.90 0.77
C LYS A 21 -1.17 7.31 2.03
N GLU A 22 -1.25 5.99 2.13
CA GLU A 22 -1.79 5.32 3.32
C GLU A 22 -0.89 5.54 4.54
N ALA A 23 0.43 5.45 4.37
CA ALA A 23 1.38 5.67 5.45
C ALA A 23 1.34 7.12 5.95
N LYS A 24 1.25 8.11 5.03
CA LYS A 24 1.08 9.53 5.38
C LYS A 24 -0.19 9.75 6.17
N LYS A 25 -1.31 9.21 5.69
CA LYS A 25 -2.59 9.30 6.39
C LYS A 25 -2.50 8.70 7.78
N TYR A 26 -1.93 7.49 7.91
CA TYR A 26 -1.79 6.82 9.20
C TYR A 26 -0.92 7.59 10.19
N VAL A 27 0.22 8.11 9.72
CA VAL A 27 1.15 8.90 10.54
C VAL A 27 0.51 10.23 10.96
N ASN A 28 -0.16 10.94 10.05
CA ASN A 28 -0.86 12.18 10.36
C ASN A 28 -2.05 11.94 11.30
N GLU A 29 -2.81 10.84 11.13
CA GLU A 29 -3.94 10.49 12.01
C GLU A 29 -3.47 10.07 13.42
N LYS A 30 -2.33 9.38 13.52
CA LYS A 30 -1.77 8.93 14.80
C LYS A 30 -1.03 10.01 15.58
N LEU A 31 -0.26 10.85 14.87
CA LEU A 31 0.66 11.81 15.49
C LEU A 31 0.16 13.25 15.40
N GLY A 32 -0.87 13.54 14.59
CA GLY A 32 -1.38 14.89 14.38
C GLY A 32 -0.38 15.82 13.69
N LEU A 33 0.64 15.27 13.02
CA LEU A 33 1.78 16.02 12.49
C LEU A 33 1.55 16.58 11.08
N GLU A 34 0.30 16.90 10.71
CA GLU A 34 -0.16 17.33 9.36
C GLU A 34 0.97 17.78 8.42
N GLY A 35 1.52 16.85 7.63
CA GLY A 35 2.50 17.17 6.59
C GLY A 35 3.97 17.16 7.01
N GLN A 36 4.31 17.19 8.30
CA GLN A 36 5.70 17.33 8.77
C GLN A 36 6.55 16.09 8.51
N LEU A 37 5.95 14.90 8.57
CA LEU A 37 6.64 13.64 8.34
C LEU A 37 6.43 13.07 6.95
N ASP A 38 5.67 13.75 6.09
CA ASP A 38 5.32 13.26 4.76
C ASP A 38 6.55 12.83 3.95
N GLN A 39 7.61 13.65 3.97
CA GLN A 39 8.84 13.38 3.24
C GLN A 39 9.62 12.17 3.80
N HIS A 40 9.60 11.99 5.13
CA HIS A 40 10.22 10.82 5.79
C HIS A 40 9.42 9.55 5.52
N VAL A 41 8.09 9.65 5.53
CA VAL A 41 7.19 8.56 5.19
C VAL A 41 7.36 8.16 3.73
N GLU A 42 7.53 9.13 2.82
CA GLU A 42 7.82 8.85 1.41
C GLU A 42 9.12 8.09 1.23
N ALA A 43 10.19 8.55 1.85
CA ALA A 43 11.49 7.88 1.80
C ALA A 43 11.46 6.48 2.41
N LEU A 44 10.75 6.30 3.54
CA LEU A 44 10.62 5.01 4.20
C LEU A 44 9.80 4.03 3.34
N ALA A 45 8.66 4.47 2.81
CA ALA A 45 7.83 3.66 1.92
C ALA A 45 8.60 3.24 0.67
N ASP A 46 9.40 4.14 0.09
CA ASP A 46 10.25 3.84 -1.06
C ASP A 46 11.24 2.72 -0.74
N LYS A 47 11.96 2.86 0.38
CA LYS A 47 12.96 1.90 0.84
C LYS A 47 12.37 0.54 1.19
N VAL A 48 11.18 0.52 1.79
CA VAL A 48 10.44 -0.72 2.09
C VAL A 48 10.03 -1.44 0.81
N ILE A 49 9.53 -0.71 -0.19
CA ILE A 49 9.12 -1.30 -1.47
C ILE A 49 10.32 -1.81 -2.25
N ASP A 50 11.43 -1.09 -2.23
CA ASP A 50 12.69 -1.51 -2.85
C ASP A 50 13.24 -2.78 -2.20
N THR A 51 13.27 -2.82 -0.86
CA THR A 51 13.76 -3.98 -0.09
C THR A 51 12.84 -5.21 -0.21
N ALA A 52 11.52 -5.00 -0.07
CA ALA A 52 10.56 -6.10 -0.10
C ALA A 52 10.28 -6.60 -1.52
N GLY A 53 10.46 -5.74 -2.53
CA GLY A 53 10.07 -5.98 -3.91
C GLY A 53 8.57 -5.75 -4.14
N VAL A 54 8.26 -5.05 -5.23
CA VAL A 54 6.89 -4.67 -5.63
C VAL A 54 5.96 -5.88 -5.71
N SER A 55 6.44 -7.00 -6.23
CA SER A 55 5.68 -8.24 -6.36
C SER A 55 5.25 -8.81 -5.01
N ASN A 56 6.10 -8.73 -3.98
CA ASN A 56 5.76 -9.21 -2.65
C ASN A 56 4.77 -8.27 -1.96
N VAL A 57 4.92 -6.96 -2.13
CA VAL A 57 3.95 -5.97 -1.60
C VAL A 57 2.56 -6.20 -2.21
N LEU A 58 2.49 -6.47 -3.52
CA LEU A 58 1.23 -6.81 -4.19
C LEU A 58 0.62 -8.12 -3.67
N LYS A 59 1.43 -9.18 -3.49
CA LYS A 59 0.96 -10.44 -2.90
C LYS A 59 0.45 -10.26 -1.47
N ALA A 60 1.18 -9.52 -0.64
CA ALA A 60 0.77 -9.22 0.73
C ALA A 60 -0.58 -8.46 0.76
N LYS A 61 -0.77 -7.50 -0.15
CA LYS A 61 -2.04 -6.79 -0.31
C LYS A 61 -3.19 -7.70 -0.76
N ASP A 62 -2.95 -8.64 -1.68
CA ASP A 62 -3.95 -9.63 -2.11
C ASP A 62 -4.37 -10.55 -0.96
N ILE A 63 -3.39 -11.04 -0.19
CA ILE A 63 -3.63 -11.86 1.00
C ILE A 63 -4.43 -11.07 2.04
N TYR A 64 -4.05 -9.81 2.30
CA TYR A 64 -4.77 -8.95 3.24
C TYR A 64 -6.21 -8.67 2.80
N ASP A 65 -6.46 -8.41 1.50
CA ASP A 65 -7.82 -8.19 0.97
C ASP A 65 -8.68 -9.46 1.11
N LYS A 66 -8.12 -10.64 0.80
CA LYS A 66 -8.78 -11.93 1.00
C LYS A 66 -9.12 -12.16 2.47
N LEU A 67 -8.18 -11.93 3.39
CA LEU A 67 -8.42 -12.05 4.83
C LEU A 67 -9.46 -11.03 5.32
N SER A 68 -9.40 -9.79 4.86
CA SER A 68 -10.38 -8.76 5.24
C SER A 68 -11.78 -9.08 4.71
N LYS A 69 -11.90 -9.66 3.50
CA LYS A 69 -13.17 -10.15 2.97
C LYS A 69 -13.70 -11.31 3.79
N LEU A 70 -12.87 -12.31 4.09
CA LEU A 70 -13.24 -13.44 4.94
C LEU A 70 -13.69 -12.97 6.33
N LYS A 71 -13.01 -11.97 6.91
CA LYS A 71 -13.39 -11.39 8.21
C LYS A 71 -14.73 -10.61 8.14
N LYS A 72 -15.03 -9.99 7.00
CA LYS A 72 -16.34 -9.34 6.77
C LYS A 72 -17.46 -10.36 6.56
N ASP A 73 -17.17 -11.47 5.89
CA ASP A 73 -18.12 -12.56 5.64
C ASP A 73 -18.44 -13.35 6.93
N ASN A 74 -17.46 -13.56 7.81
CA ASN A 74 -17.63 -14.27 9.09
C ASN A 74 -18.16 -13.38 10.23
N GLY A 75 -18.49 -12.11 9.97
CA GLY A 75 -19.06 -11.16 10.94
C GLY A 75 -20.56 -10.89 10.77
N SER A 76 -21.20 -11.53 9.78
CA SER A 76 -22.66 -11.52 9.60
C SER A 76 -23.21 -12.94 9.76
N SER A 77 -23.29 -13.42 11.00
CA SER A 77 -24.21 -14.48 11.41
C SER A 77 -24.56 -14.30 12.88
#